data_AF-A0A382W3R9-F1
#
_entry.id   AF-A0A382W3R9-F1
#
_cell.length_a   1.000
_cell.length_b   1.000
_cell.length_c   1.000
_cell.angle_alpha   90.00
_cell.angle_beta   90.00
_cell.angle_gamma   90.00
#
_symmetry.space_group_name_H-M   'P 1'
#
loop_
_entity.id
_entity.type
_entity.pdbx_description
1 polymer ?
#
loop_
_entity_poly.entity_id
_entity_poly.type
_entity_poly.pdbx_seq_one_letter_code
_entity_poly.pdbx_strand_id
1 'polypeptide(L)'
;EGFCRRLDRTREESAGWECVDIGTARDDVPETASGHGGTDIWTAITFARALLAGNRVPIDVYRMADYTLPGILANQSAQSGGGVVHVPDIRRAPFEHTEFWDHVGLPDDEPQGRTYESDAGLM
;
A
#
# COMPACT_ATOMS: atom_id res chain seq x y z
N GLU A 1 3.61 12.90 -5.32
CA GLU A 1 3.73 11.91 -6.41
C GLU A 1 2.38 11.22 -6.55
N GLY A 2 1.85 11.11 -7.77
CA GLY A 2 0.51 10.55 -8.04
C GLY A 2 0.54 9.19 -8.75
N PHE A 3 1.72 8.59 -8.88
CA PHE A 3 1.93 7.32 -9.58
C PHE A 3 3.08 6.54 -8.94
N CYS A 4 3.05 5.22 -9.06
CA CYS A 4 4.16 4.34 -8.71
C CYS A 4 4.90 3.96 -9.98
N ARG A 5 6.21 3.70 -9.85
CA ARG A 5 7.02 3.17 -10.96
C ARG A 5 7.09 1.66 -10.79
N ARG A 6 6.66 0.94 -11.82
CA ARG A 6 6.67 -0.53 -11.87
C ARG A 6 7.67 -1.00 -12.91
N LEU A 7 8.39 -2.06 -12.58
CA LEU A 7 9.22 -2.82 -13.50
C LEU A 7 8.70 -4.25 -13.45
N ASP A 8 8.00 -4.66 -14.52
CA ASP A 8 7.42 -5.99 -14.63
C ASP A 8 8.39 -6.98 -15.30
N ARG A 9 8.07 -8.27 -15.25
CA ARG A 9 8.94 -9.35 -15.78
C ARG A 9 8.96 -9.43 -17.30
N THR A 10 8.03 -8.78 -17.97
CA THR A 10 7.82 -8.81 -19.43
C THR A 10 8.38 -7.58 -20.14
N ARG A 11 8.75 -6.54 -19.39
CA ARG A 11 9.30 -5.29 -19.88
C ARG A 11 10.82 -5.36 -19.96
N GLU A 12 11.35 -5.05 -21.14
CA GLU A 12 12.79 -4.85 -21.34
C GLU A 12 13.28 -3.60 -20.60
N GLU A 13 14.48 -3.63 -20.01
CA GLU A 13 15.06 -2.49 -19.29
C GLU A 13 15.13 -1.22 -20.16
N SER A 14 15.37 -1.39 -21.47
CA SER A 14 15.40 -0.31 -22.46
C SER A 14 14.05 0.40 -22.67
N ALA A 15 12.94 -0.24 -22.32
CA ALA A 15 11.61 0.36 -22.37
C ALA A 15 11.33 1.28 -21.16
N GLY A 16 12.27 1.40 -20.23
CA GLY A 16 12.15 2.25 -19.05
C GLY A 16 11.06 1.80 -18.08
N TRP A 17 10.64 2.72 -17.20
CA TRP A 17 9.64 2.43 -16.17
C TRP A 17 8.22 2.49 -16.71
N GLU A 18 7.37 1.61 -16.21
CA GLU A 18 5.93 1.81 -16.28
C GLU A 18 5.48 2.67 -15.10
N CYS A 19 4.51 3.55 -15.33
CA CYS A 19 3.81 4.30 -14.31
C CYS A 19 2.39 3.76 -14.18
N VAL A 20 2.01 3.48 -12.95
CA VAL A 20 0.63 3.16 -12.61
C VAL A 20 0.16 4.23 -11.63
N ASP A 21 -0.97 4.86 -11.92
CA ASP A 21 -1.50 5.90 -11.05
C ASP A 21 -1.81 5.31 -9.67
N ILE A 22 -1.34 5.99 -8.61
CA ILE A 22 -1.63 5.60 -7.23
C ILE A 22 -2.96 6.24 -6.89
N GLY A 23 -3.96 5.41 -6.57
CA GLY A 23 -5.25 5.90 -6.09
C GLY A 23 -5.09 6.78 -4.84
N THR A 24 -5.93 7.80 -4.71
CA THR A 24 -6.07 8.52 -3.44
C THR A 24 -6.99 7.72 -2.51
N ALA A 25 -6.81 7.84 -1.20
CA ALA A 25 -7.62 7.09 -0.23
C ALA A 25 -9.13 7.38 -0.34
N ARG A 26 -9.50 8.52 -0.93
CA ARG A 26 -10.86 8.95 -1.26
C ARG A 26 -10.82 10.04 -2.34
N ASP A 27 -11.52 9.82 -3.45
CA ASP A 27 -11.68 10.76 -4.55
C ASP A 27 -12.98 11.59 -4.47
N ASP A 28 -13.89 11.21 -3.57
CA ASP A 28 -15.18 11.85 -3.28
C ASP A 28 -15.07 13.04 -2.31
N VAL A 29 -13.86 13.43 -1.89
CA VAL A 29 -13.65 14.41 -0.80
C VAL A 29 -12.60 15.48 -1.17
N PRO A 30 -12.77 16.73 -0.71
CA PRO A 30 -11.94 17.87 -1.14
C PRO A 30 -10.53 17.88 -0.55
N GLU A 31 -10.23 17.04 0.44
CA GLU A 31 -8.92 16.97 1.12
C GLU A 31 -7.81 16.30 0.30
N THR A 32 -8.02 15.99 -0.98
CA THR A 32 -6.99 15.47 -1.90
C THR A 32 -5.76 16.37 -2.02
N ALA A 33 -5.91 17.67 -1.73
CA ALA A 33 -4.80 18.64 -1.68
C ALA A 33 -4.00 18.61 -0.36
N SER A 34 -4.36 17.77 0.62
CA SER A 34 -3.64 17.61 1.89
C SER A 34 -2.59 16.50 1.83
N GLY A 35 -1.94 16.17 2.97
CA GLY A 35 -0.82 15.22 3.05
C GLY A 35 -1.08 13.91 2.29
N HIS A 36 -0.11 13.52 1.44
CA HIS A 36 -0.13 12.33 0.57
C HIS A 36 -1.47 12.10 -0.14
N GLY A 37 -2.02 13.15 -0.78
CA GLY A 37 -3.26 13.02 -1.56
C GLY A 37 -4.51 12.88 -0.69
N GLY A 38 -4.48 13.35 0.56
CA GLY A 38 -5.55 13.19 1.53
C GLY A 38 -5.47 11.93 2.40
N THR A 39 -4.57 11.00 2.06
CA THR A 39 -4.45 9.70 2.74
C THR A 39 -4.12 9.84 4.23
N ASP A 40 -3.25 10.78 4.59
CA ASP A 40 -2.81 10.97 5.97
C ASP A 40 -3.98 11.36 6.89
N ILE A 41 -4.75 12.38 6.48
CA ILE A 41 -5.85 12.90 7.29
C ILE A 41 -7.02 11.91 7.34
N TRP A 42 -7.30 11.23 6.22
CA TRP A 42 -8.40 10.26 6.16
C TRP A 42 -8.12 9.00 6.96
N THR A 43 -6.86 8.58 7.07
CA THR A 43 -6.45 7.51 7.98
C THR A 43 -6.82 7.87 9.43
N ALA A 44 -6.48 9.08 9.87
CA ALA A 44 -6.78 9.54 11.23
C ALA A 44 -8.31 9.72 11.47
N ILE A 45 -9.03 10.32 10.52
CA ILE A 45 -10.48 10.52 10.61
C ILE A 45 -11.21 9.18 10.68
N THR A 46 -10.84 8.22 9.82
CA THR A 46 -11.50 6.91 9.76
C THR A 46 -11.30 6.15 11.07
N PHE A 47 -10.07 6.18 11.62
CA PHE A 47 -9.79 5.61 12.93
C PHE A 47 -10.65 6.24 14.05
N ALA A 48 -10.69 7.58 14.12
CA ALA A 48 -11.44 8.28 15.15
C ALA A 48 -12.95 8.01 15.06
N ARG A 49 -13.52 7.95 13.85
CA ARG A 49 -14.93 7.62 13.62
C ARG A 49 -15.26 6.19 14.05
N ALA A 50 -14.43 5.22 13.69
CA ALA A 50 -14.63 3.83 14.11
C ALA A 50 -14.59 3.70 15.63
N LEU A 51 -13.62 4.36 16.28
CA LEU A 51 -13.49 4.37 17.74
C LEU A 51 -14.73 4.97 18.42
N LEU A 52 -15.22 6.13 17.96
CA LEU A 52 -16.42 6.78 18.51
C LEU A 52 -17.69 5.96 18.31
N ALA A 53 -17.78 5.21 17.20
CA ALA A 53 -18.91 4.34 16.89
C ALA A 53 -18.84 2.96 17.58
N GLY A 54 -17.72 2.62 18.22
CA GLY A 54 -17.48 1.26 18.75
C GLY A 54 -17.28 0.21 17.66
N ASN A 55 -16.92 0.61 16.44
CA ASN A 55 -16.68 -0.27 15.31
C ASN A 55 -15.23 -0.74 15.26
N ARG A 56 -14.99 -1.86 14.59
CA ARG A 56 -13.63 -2.29 14.25
C ARG A 56 -13.03 -1.36 13.19
N VAL A 57 -11.72 -1.22 13.23
CA VAL A 57 -10.94 -0.55 12.19
C VAL A 57 -10.44 -1.56 11.16
N PRO A 58 -10.31 -1.19 9.87
CA PRO A 58 -9.87 -2.11 8.82
C PRO A 58 -8.39 -2.50 8.94
N ILE A 59 -7.59 -1.70 9.65
CA ILE A 59 -6.20 -2.00 9.99
C ILE A 59 -6.11 -2.13 11.51
N ASP A 60 -6.23 -3.35 12.02
CA ASP A 60 -6.04 -3.67 13.43
C ASP A 60 -4.57 -3.97 13.77
N VAL A 61 -4.30 -4.37 15.02
CA VAL A 61 -2.94 -4.68 15.50
C VAL A 61 -2.29 -5.83 14.73
N TYR A 62 -3.06 -6.82 14.28
CA TYR A 62 -2.53 -7.98 13.56
C TYR A 62 -2.28 -7.63 12.10
N ARG A 63 -3.18 -6.88 11.46
CA ARG A 63 -2.99 -6.38 10.10
C ARG A 63 -1.79 -5.42 10.01
N MET A 64 -1.61 -4.55 11.01
CA MET A 64 -0.43 -3.70 11.13
C MET A 64 0.86 -4.54 11.22
N ALA A 65 0.82 -5.64 11.98
CA ALA A 65 1.97 -6.54 12.11
C ALA A 65 2.31 -7.24 10.78
N ASP A 66 1.31 -7.62 9.96
CA ASP A 66 1.57 -8.20 8.63
C ASP A 66 2.37 -7.24 7.73
N TYR A 67 2.17 -5.93 7.87
CA TYR A 67 2.92 -4.92 7.10
C TYR A 67 4.31 -4.66 7.70
N THR A 68 4.41 -4.69 9.03
CA THR A 68 5.57 -4.20 9.76
C THR A 68 6.62 -5.29 10.00
N LEU A 69 6.20 -6.52 10.34
CA LEU A 69 7.11 -7.63 10.62
C LEU A 69 8.02 -7.97 9.44
N PRO A 70 7.55 -8.04 8.18
CA PRO A 70 8.43 -8.27 7.04
C PRO A 70 9.51 -7.19 6.90
N GLY A 71 9.17 -5.92 7.13
CA GLY A 71 10.13 -4.81 7.06
C GLY A 71 11.23 -4.92 8.12
N ILE A 72 10.87 -5.30 9.35
CA ILE A 72 11.85 -5.58 10.43
C ILE A 72 12.76 -6.75 10.05
N LEU A 73 12.17 -7.84 9.56
CA LEU A 73 12.89 -9.07 9.20
C LEU A 73 13.73 -8.92 7.92
N ALA A 74 13.40 -7.96 7.05
CA ALA A 74 14.20 -7.64 5.86
C ALA A 74 15.62 -7.20 6.22
N ASN A 75 15.81 -6.49 7.35
CA ASN A 75 17.15 -6.17 7.84
C ASN A 75 17.95 -7.43 8.21
N GLN A 76 17.31 -8.42 8.85
CA GLN A 76 17.94 -9.70 9.15
C GLN A 76 18.27 -10.48 7.87
N SER A 77 17.36 -10.48 6.89
CA SER A 77 17.60 -11.07 5.57
C SER A 77 18.83 -10.45 4.91
N ALA A 78 18.91 -9.12 4.87
CA ALA A 78 20.04 -8.39 4.30
C ALA A 78 21.38 -8.72 4.99
N GLN A 79 21.38 -8.81 6.33
CA GLN A 79 22.56 -9.23 7.11
C GLN A 79 23.01 -10.66 6.79
N SER A 80 22.09 -11.51 6.34
CA SER A 80 22.35 -12.89 5.89
C SER A 80 22.59 -13.02 4.38
N GLY A 81 22.91 -11.93 3.68
CA GLY A 81 23.15 -11.94 2.23
C GLY A 81 21.88 -12.08 1.39
N GLY A 82 20.73 -11.65 1.91
CA GLY A 82 19.43 -11.79 1.25
C GLY A 82 18.80 -13.18 1.41
N GLY A 83 19.20 -13.93 2.43
CA GLY A 83 18.62 -15.24 2.75
C GLY A 83 17.13 -15.15 3.10
N VAL A 84 16.39 -16.24 2.87
CA VAL A 84 14.97 -16.34 3.22
C VAL A 84 14.81 -16.27 4.75
N VAL A 85 13.91 -15.41 5.22
CA VAL A 85 13.54 -15.29 6.63
C VAL A 85 12.05 -15.57 6.77
N HIS A 86 11.68 -16.45 7.69
CA HIS A 86 10.28 -16.77 7.97
C HIS A 86 9.61 -15.61 8.73
N VAL A 87 8.52 -15.08 8.18
CA VAL A 87 7.67 -14.10 8.87
C VAL A 87 6.71 -14.85 9.80
N PRO A 88 6.80 -14.67 11.13
CA PRO A 88 5.95 -15.41 12.06
C PRO A 88 4.51 -14.90 12.02
N ASP A 89 3.55 -15.82 12.08
CA ASP A 89 2.18 -15.48 12.43
C ASP A 89 2.06 -15.30 13.95
N ILE A 90 1.74 -14.08 14.38
CA ILE A 90 1.62 -13.72 15.80
C ILE A 90 0.18 -13.83 16.35
N ARG A 91 -0.75 -14.28 15.52
CA ARG A 91 -2.16 -14.42 15.90
C ARG A 91 -2.34 -15.56 16.90
N ARG A 92 -3.32 -15.38 17.79
CA ARG A 92 -3.68 -16.38 18.83
C ARG A 92 -4.71 -17.40 18.35
N ALA A 93 -5.37 -17.12 17.24
CA ALA A 93 -6.37 -17.97 16.61
C ALA A 93 -6.15 -17.90 15.09
N PRO A 94 -6.61 -18.92 14.33
CA PRO A 94 -6.55 -18.90 12.88
C PRO A 94 -7.16 -17.61 12.32
N PHE A 95 -6.48 -17.05 11.33
CA PHE A 95 -7.02 -15.94 10.55
C PHE A 95 -8.12 -16.45 9.63
N GLU A 96 -9.36 -15.99 9.83
CA GLU A 96 -10.50 -16.41 9.00
C GLU A 96 -10.62 -15.51 7.76
N HIS A 97 -10.71 -14.18 7.92
CA HIS A 97 -10.86 -13.22 6.82
C HIS A 97 -10.48 -11.78 7.20
N THR A 98 -10.32 -10.91 6.21
CA THR A 98 -10.06 -9.47 6.38
C THR A 98 -11.29 -8.64 6.04
N GLU A 99 -11.70 -7.76 6.95
CA GLU A 99 -12.75 -6.75 6.69
C GLU A 99 -12.21 -5.55 5.88
N PHE A 100 -10.89 -5.51 5.63
CA PHE A 100 -10.24 -4.40 4.92
C PHE A 100 -10.91 -4.11 3.58
N TRP A 101 -11.19 -5.15 2.79
CA TRP A 101 -11.78 -5.00 1.46
C TRP A 101 -13.24 -4.55 1.51
N ASP A 102 -13.95 -4.84 2.60
CA ASP A 102 -15.30 -4.31 2.82
C ASP A 102 -15.28 -2.79 3.08
N HIS A 103 -14.14 -2.25 3.52
CA HIS A 103 -13.97 -0.82 3.79
C HIS A 103 -13.46 -0.02 2.59
N VAL A 104 -12.58 -0.60 1.77
CA VAL A 104 -11.94 0.12 0.65
C VAL A 104 -12.40 -0.34 -0.74
N GLY A 105 -13.10 -1.46 -0.82
CA GLY A 105 -13.43 -2.12 -2.09
C GLY A 105 -12.22 -2.83 -2.69
N LEU A 106 -12.47 -3.94 -3.40
CA LEU A 106 -11.49 -4.51 -4.33
C LEU A 106 -11.78 -3.93 -5.71
N PRO A 107 -10.81 -3.33 -6.42
CA PRO A 107 -11.04 -2.87 -7.78
C PRO A 107 -11.34 -4.07 -8.70
N ASP A 108 -12.29 -3.89 -9.62
CA ASP A 108 -12.68 -4.91 -10.59
C ASP A 108 -11.57 -5.18 -11.63
N ASP A 109 -10.82 -4.14 -11.98
CA ASP A 109 -9.76 -4.17 -12.98
C ASP A 109 -8.44 -3.59 -12.42
N GLU A 110 -7.32 -4.11 -12.93
CA GLU A 110 -6.00 -3.53 -12.67
C GLU A 110 -5.92 -2.14 -13.32
N PRO A 111 -5.42 -1.10 -12.62
CA PRO A 111 -5.27 0.23 -13.20
C PRO A 111 -4.35 0.20 -14.44
N GLN A 112 -4.74 0.94 -15.48
CA GLN A 112 -3.97 1.00 -16.71
C GLN A 112 -2.61 1.68 -16.48
N GLY A 113 -1.53 0.98 -16.82
CA GLY A 113 -0.19 1.54 -16.82
C GLY A 113 0.11 2.40 -18.05
N ARG A 114 1.03 3.35 -17.90
CA ARG A 114 1.57 4.20 -18.97
C ARG A 114 3.10 4.19 -18.93
N THR A 115 3.77 4.39 -20.06
CA THR A 115 5.23 4.54 -20.05
C THR A 115 5.61 5.83 -19.32
N TYR A 116 6.60 5.75 -18.42
CA TYR A 116 7.16 6.92 -17.76
C TYR A 116 7.92 7.76 -18.78
N GLU A 117 7.47 9.00 -18.98
CA GLU A 117 8.22 10.02 -19.71
C GLU A 117 8.79 11.00 -18.68
N SER A 118 10.11 11.22 -18.74
CA SER A 118 10.78 12.12 -17.81
C SER A 118 10.67 13.56 -18.30
N ASP A 119 10.09 14.43 -17.48
CA ASP A 119 10.06 15.87 -17.73
C ASP A 119 11.46 16.53 -17.64
N ALA A 120 12.47 15.78 -17.21
CA ALA A 120 13.83 16.27 -17.01
C ALA A 120 14.59 16.59 -18.30
N GLY A 121 13.97 16.45 -19.49
CA GLY A 121 14.51 16.98 -20.75
C GLY A 121 15.94 16.52 -21.07
N LEU A 122 16.26 15.25 -20.83
CA LEU A 122 17.54 14.69 -21.27
C LEU A 122 17.39 14.20 -22.71
N MET A 123 17.76 15.07 -23.65
CA MET A 123 18.29 14.69 -24.97
C MET A 123 19.64 14.01 -24.81
#